data_AF-A0A7L5FFL5-F1
#
_entry.id   AF-A0A7L5FFL5-F1
#
_cell.length_a   1.000
_cell.length_b   1.000
_cell.length_c   1.000
_cell.angle_alpha   90.00
_cell.angle_beta   90.00
_cell.angle_gamma   90.00
#
_symmetry.space_group_name_H-M   'P 1'
#
loop_
_entity.id
_entity.type
_entity.pdbx_description
1 polymer ?
#
loop_
_entity_poly.entity_id
_entity_poly.type
_entity_poly.pdbx_seq_one_letter_code
_entity_poly.pdbx_strand_id
1 'polypeptide(L)'
;MNIELLHKEVIYKAVTSSGPGGQHVNKVATKIQLYFDVLNSLAFAKAEHERILTALSKQLTTEGVLQINCQESRSQAKNKELAFKKLIATLSKASVVPKVRKKRTVPKAVKRKRLNDKKKHSEKKKDRNFKHP
;
A
#
# COMPACT_ATOMS: atom_id res chain seq x y z
N MET A 1 12.43 8.03 8.28
CA MET A 1 12.59 8.78 7.01
C MET A 1 13.06 10.21 7.25
N ASN A 2 14.19 10.61 6.66
CA ASN A 2 14.71 12.00 6.68
C ASN A 2 14.34 12.74 5.38
N ILE A 3 13.53 13.80 5.48
CA ILE A 3 13.00 14.55 4.33
C ILE A 3 14.08 15.41 3.64
N GLU A 4 15.07 15.92 4.38
CA GLU A 4 16.11 16.77 3.81
C GLU A 4 17.08 15.99 2.91
N LEU A 5 17.43 14.78 3.34
CA LEU A 5 18.24 13.87 2.50
C LEU A 5 17.47 13.43 1.26
N LEU A 6 16.18 13.16 1.42
CA LEU A 6 15.29 12.78 0.32
C LEU A 6 15.23 13.85 -0.77
N HIS A 7 15.22 15.13 -0.39
CA HIS A 7 15.27 16.23 -1.36
C HIS A 7 16.56 16.27 -2.19
N LYS A 8 17.68 15.81 -1.63
CA LYS A 8 19.01 15.80 -2.28
C LYS A 8 19.22 14.59 -3.18
N GLU A 9 18.66 13.45 -2.80
CA GLU A 9 18.82 12.18 -3.54
C GLU A 9 17.88 12.06 -4.74
N VAL A 10 16.79 12.84 -4.77
CA VAL A 10 15.79 12.77 -5.83
C VAL A 10 16.25 13.49 -7.10
N ILE A 11 16.13 12.81 -8.24
CA ILE A 11 16.42 13.35 -9.57
C ILE A 11 15.13 13.72 -10.26
N TYR A 12 15.06 14.94 -10.79
CA TYR A 12 13.91 15.43 -11.56
C TYR A 12 14.26 15.57 -13.04
N LYS A 13 13.41 15.02 -13.90
CA LYS A 13 13.47 15.19 -15.36
C LYS A 13 12.20 15.87 -15.85
N ALA A 14 12.35 17.00 -16.50
CA ALA A 14 11.24 17.66 -17.18
C ALA A 14 11.04 17.02 -18.56
N VAL A 15 9.80 16.69 -18.89
CA VAL A 15 9.41 16.12 -20.18
C VAL A 15 8.13 16.78 -20.68
N THR A 16 7.82 16.61 -21.96
CA THR A 16 6.55 17.06 -22.52
C THR A 16 5.39 16.24 -21.95
N SER A 17 4.26 16.91 -21.74
CA SER A 17 3.06 16.27 -21.20
C SER A 17 2.46 15.35 -22.26
N SER A 18 1.95 14.20 -21.83
CA SER A 18 1.32 13.23 -22.72
C SER A 18 -0.19 13.45 -22.71
N GLY A 19 -0.76 13.84 -23.86
CA GLY A 19 -2.20 14.00 -24.06
C GLY A 19 -2.55 14.80 -25.32
N PRO A 20 -3.80 14.72 -25.83
CA PRO A 20 -4.25 15.55 -26.94
C PRO A 20 -4.23 17.03 -26.51
N GLY A 21 -3.54 17.89 -27.26
CA GLY A 21 -3.38 19.29 -26.92
C GLY A 21 -2.82 20.13 -28.06
N GLY A 22 -2.92 21.46 -27.91
CA GLY A 22 -2.38 22.44 -28.86
C GLY A 22 -0.86 22.61 -28.74
N GLN A 23 -0.32 23.61 -29.45
CA GLN A 23 1.14 23.87 -29.57
C GLN A 23 1.89 23.90 -28.22
N HIS A 24 1.24 24.39 -27.16
CA HIS A 24 1.83 24.48 -25.82
C HIS A 24 2.15 23.10 -25.21
N VAL A 25 1.30 22.09 -25.40
CA VAL A 25 1.50 20.74 -24.82
C VAL A 25 2.67 20.02 -25.50
N ASN A 26 2.81 20.22 -26.81
CA ASN A 26 3.87 19.58 -27.60
C ASN A 26 5.24 20.25 -27.40
N LYS A 27 5.28 21.56 -27.12
CA LYS A 27 6.52 22.34 -27.03
C LYS A 27 7.04 22.52 -25.61
N VAL A 28 6.16 22.62 -24.61
CA VAL A 28 6.57 22.99 -23.24
C VAL A 28 6.67 21.76 -22.34
N ALA A 29 7.87 21.51 -21.82
CA ALA A 29 8.18 20.42 -20.90
C ALA A 29 7.62 20.66 -19.49
N THR A 30 6.30 20.64 -19.37
CA THR A 30 5.58 20.91 -18.11
C THR A 30 5.49 19.69 -17.19
N LYS A 31 5.55 18.46 -17.73
CA LYS A 31 5.49 17.22 -16.97
C LYS A 31 6.82 16.96 -16.26
N ILE A 32 6.74 16.56 -15.00
CA ILE A 32 7.90 16.17 -14.19
C ILE A 32 7.90 14.66 -14.00
N GLN A 33 9.00 14.02 -14.35
CA GLN A 33 9.34 12.66 -13.93
C GLN A 33 10.33 12.76 -12.78
N LEU A 34 10.02 12.11 -11.68
CA LEU A 34 10.84 12.03 -10.49
C LEU A 34 11.40 10.62 -10.42
N TYR A 35 12.72 10.51 -10.33
CA TYR A 35 13.44 9.26 -10.12
C TYR A 35 14.05 9.25 -8.72
N PHE A 36 13.84 8.17 -8.00
CA PHE A 36 14.38 7.98 -6.66
C PHE A 36 14.93 6.57 -6.53
N ASP A 37 16.23 6.45 -6.29
CA ASP A 37 16.87 5.17 -6.02
C ASP A 37 16.57 4.74 -4.59
N VAL A 38 15.67 3.76 -4.44
CA VAL A 38 15.27 3.27 -3.12
C VAL A 38 16.35 2.36 -2.55
N LEU A 39 17.09 1.62 -3.37
CA LEU A 39 18.08 0.64 -2.91
C LEU A 39 19.27 1.32 -2.24
N ASN A 40 19.80 2.38 -2.85
CA ASN A 40 21.01 3.06 -2.38
C ASN A 40 20.74 4.26 -1.45
N SER A 41 19.47 4.59 -1.18
CA SER A 41 19.11 5.74 -0.35
C SER A 41 19.54 5.58 1.11
N LEU A 42 20.12 6.65 1.67
CA LEU A 42 20.50 6.75 3.07
C LEU A 42 19.41 7.41 3.93
N ALA A 43 18.27 7.78 3.33
CA ALA A 43 17.19 8.51 4.00
C ALA A 43 16.35 7.65 4.98
N PHE A 44 16.57 6.33 5.02
CA PHE A 44 15.76 5.38 5.79
C PHE A 44 16.59 4.59 6.81
N ALA A 45 15.96 4.20 7.91
CA ALA A 45 16.52 3.19 8.81
C ALA A 45 16.43 1.80 8.15
N LYS A 46 17.36 0.88 8.46
CA LYS A 46 17.43 -0.46 7.85
C LYS A 46 16.09 -1.22 7.86
N ALA A 47 15.38 -1.21 8.99
CA ALA A 47 14.08 -1.87 9.10
C ALA A 47 12.96 -1.18 8.28
N GLU A 48 13.02 0.14 8.10
CA GLU A 48 12.10 0.88 7.21
C GLU A 48 12.43 0.57 5.75
N HIS A 49 13.71 0.50 5.40
CA HIS A 49 14.20 0.26 4.06
C HIS A 49 13.72 -1.08 3.49
N GLU A 50 13.87 -2.17 4.25
CA GLU A 50 13.39 -3.50 3.85
C GLU A 50 11.87 -3.54 3.64
N ARG A 51 11.11 -2.84 4.49
CA ARG A 51 9.64 -2.73 4.34
C ARG A 51 9.26 -1.96 3.09
N ILE A 52 9.95 -0.86 2.82
CA ILE A 52 9.69 -0.04 1.62
C ILE A 52 10.01 -0.85 0.37
N LEU A 53 11.14 -1.55 0.32
CA LEU A 53 11.52 -2.40 -0.80
C LEU A 53 10.51 -3.51 -1.06
N THR A 54 10.08 -4.22 -0.01
CA THR A 54 9.08 -5.29 -0.14
C THR A 54 7.71 -4.75 -0.57
N ALA A 55 7.25 -3.64 0.03
CA ALA A 55 5.97 -3.02 -0.28
C ALA A 55 5.92 -2.42 -1.71
N LEU A 56 7.02 -1.83 -2.18
CA LEU A 56 7.11 -1.20 -3.49
C LEU A 56 7.68 -2.11 -4.58
N SER A 57 7.99 -3.37 -4.29
CA SER A 57 8.56 -4.35 -5.24
C SER A 57 7.92 -4.38 -6.64
N LYS A 58 6.60 -4.15 -6.74
CA LYS A 58 5.87 -4.12 -8.02
C LYS A 58 5.97 -2.80 -8.79
N GLN A 59 6.35 -1.71 -8.10
CA GLN A 59 6.45 -0.35 -8.65
C GLN A 59 7.90 0.05 -8.93
N LEU A 60 8.87 -0.68 -8.39
CA LEU A 60 10.30 -0.44 -8.62
C LEU A 60 10.74 -1.07 -9.94
N THR A 61 11.75 -0.46 -10.56
CA THR A 61 12.48 -1.08 -11.67
C THR A 61 13.37 -2.22 -11.17
N THR A 62 13.97 -2.98 -12.09
CA THR A 62 14.97 -4.02 -11.77
C THR A 62 16.17 -3.48 -11.00
N GLU A 63 16.48 -2.18 -11.18
CA GLU A 63 17.54 -1.45 -10.50
C GLU A 63 17.06 -0.81 -9.18
N GLY A 64 15.82 -1.08 -8.74
CA GLY A 64 15.29 -0.55 -7.48
C GLY A 64 14.95 0.93 -7.49
N VAL A 65 14.77 1.51 -8.69
CA VAL A 65 14.42 2.93 -8.85
C VAL A 65 12.90 3.09 -8.87
N LEU A 66 12.40 3.99 -8.04
CA LEU A 66 11.01 4.43 -8.04
C LEU A 66 10.83 5.60 -9.00
N GLN A 67 9.94 5.44 -9.97
CA GLN A 67 9.58 6.50 -10.92
C GLN A 67 8.19 7.06 -10.62
N ILE A 68 8.10 8.37 -10.42
CA ILE A 68 6.83 9.08 -10.20
C ILE A 68 6.65 10.15 -11.27
N ASN A 69 5.53 10.12 -11.98
CA ASN A 69 5.20 11.09 -13.02
C ASN A 69 4.11 12.06 -12.52
N CYS A 70 4.27 13.35 -12.77
CA CYS A 70 3.27 14.38 -12.46
C CYS A 70 3.09 15.36 -13.62
N GLN A 71 1.84 15.54 -14.07
CA GLN A 71 1.45 16.45 -15.15
C GLN A 71 0.10 17.15 -14.85
N GLU A 72 -0.19 17.40 -13.57
CA GLU A 72 -1.50 17.92 -13.12
C GLU A 72 -1.69 19.42 -13.41
N SER A 73 -0.60 20.18 -13.43
CA SER A 73 -0.60 21.61 -13.68
C SER A 73 0.05 21.97 -15.01
N ARG A 74 -0.28 23.15 -15.53
CA ARG A 74 0.41 23.79 -16.65
C ARG A 74 1.78 24.38 -16.25
N SER A 75 2.10 24.45 -14.95
CA SER A 75 3.39 24.95 -14.45
C SER A 75 4.32 23.82 -14.02
N GLN A 76 5.57 23.87 -14.50
CA GLN A 76 6.63 22.93 -14.15
C GLN A 76 6.94 22.96 -12.65
N ALA A 77 7.05 24.16 -12.05
CA ALA A 77 7.37 24.32 -10.62
C ALA A 77 6.31 23.66 -9.74
N LYS A 78 5.03 23.88 -10.06
CA LYS A 78 3.91 23.26 -9.35
C LYS A 78 3.93 21.73 -9.50
N ASN A 79 4.22 21.21 -10.70
CA ASN A 79 4.35 19.78 -10.92
C ASN A 79 5.54 19.16 -10.17
N LYS A 80 6.64 19.89 -9.97
CA LYS A 80 7.79 19.44 -9.18
C LYS A 80 7.41 19.25 -7.71
N GLU A 81 6.71 20.23 -7.13
CA GLU A 81 6.21 20.12 -5.75
C GLU A 81 5.22 18.97 -5.58
N LEU A 82 4.28 18.83 -6.52
CA LEU A 82 3.29 17.76 -6.50
C LEU A 82 3.94 16.37 -6.65
N ALA A 83 4.94 16.23 -7.52
CA ALA A 83 5.69 14.98 -7.66
C ALA A 83 6.37 14.59 -6.34
N PHE A 84 6.97 15.54 -5.65
CA PHE A 84 7.62 15.28 -4.35
C PHE A 84 6.61 14.94 -3.25
N LYS A 85 5.47 15.64 -3.19
CA LYS A 85 4.37 15.30 -2.27
C LYS A 85 3.86 13.88 -2.50
N LYS A 86 3.71 13.47 -3.76
CA LYS A 86 3.34 12.09 -4.12
C LYS A 86 4.38 11.08 -3.66
N LEU A 87 5.67 11.38 -3.84
CA LEU A 87 6.76 10.55 -3.35
C LEU A 87 6.67 10.33 -1.84
N ILE A 88 6.52 11.40 -1.07
CA ILE A 88 6.36 11.32 0.39
C ILE A 88 5.14 10.46 0.77
N ALA A 89 4.01 10.66 0.09
CA ALA A 89 2.81 9.90 0.36
C ALA A 89 2.98 8.39 0.08
N THR A 90 3.65 8.05 -1.03
CA THR A 90 3.95 6.66 -1.40
C THR A 90 4.90 6.01 -0.38
N LEU A 91 6.00 6.69 -0.05
CA LEU A 91 6.98 6.19 0.92
C LEU A 91 6.40 6.07 2.33
N SER A 92 5.59 7.04 2.76
CA SER A 92 4.93 6.99 4.07
C SER A 92 4.00 5.78 4.16
N LYS A 93 3.20 5.50 3.12
CA LYS A 93 2.33 4.32 3.07
C LYS A 93 3.13 3.02 3.08
N ALA A 94 4.26 2.97 2.37
CA ALA A 94 5.12 1.79 2.30
C ALA A 94 5.89 1.53 3.60
N SER A 95 6.22 2.58 4.36
CA SER A 95 6.95 2.46 5.64
C SER A 95 6.08 1.97 6.81
N VAL A 96 4.74 2.08 6.69
CA VAL A 96 3.80 1.69 7.75
C VAL A 96 3.99 0.21 8.10
N VAL A 97 4.25 -0.05 9.39
CA VAL A 97 4.34 -1.40 9.93
C VAL A 97 2.94 -2.04 9.93
N PRO A 98 2.72 -3.15 9.23
CA PRO A 98 1.42 -3.82 9.25
C PRO A 98 1.14 -4.34 10.66
N LYS A 99 -0.06 -4.05 11.16
CA LYS A 99 -0.50 -4.56 12.46
C LYS A 99 -0.63 -6.09 12.40
N VAL A 100 0.05 -6.78 13.32
CA VAL A 100 -0.03 -8.24 13.41
C VAL A 100 -1.48 -8.67 13.65
N ARG A 101 -1.99 -9.53 12.77
CA ARG A 101 -3.32 -10.13 12.93
C ARG A 101 -3.29 -11.17 14.06
N LYS A 102 -4.00 -10.89 15.15
CA LYS A 102 -4.27 -11.91 16.19
C LYS A 102 -5.41 -12.82 15.69
N LYS A 103 -5.16 -14.14 15.64
CA LYS A 103 -6.20 -15.11 15.27
C LYS A 103 -7.36 -15.01 16.26
N ARG A 104 -8.59 -14.96 15.75
CA ARG A 104 -9.80 -14.98 16.59
C ARG A 104 -10.04 -16.40 17.09
N THR A 105 -10.30 -16.56 18.38
CA THR A 105 -10.72 -17.83 18.97
C THR A 105 -12.23 -18.07 18.73
N VAL A 106 -12.67 -19.34 18.70
CA VAL A 106 -14.10 -19.69 18.57
C VAL A 106 -14.92 -19.02 19.68
N PRO A 107 -15.98 -18.24 19.35
CA PRO A 107 -16.80 -17.55 20.35
C PRO A 107 -17.51 -18.50 21.32
N LYS A 108 -17.70 -18.06 22.58
CA LYS A 108 -18.42 -18.84 23.60
C LYS A 108 -19.86 -19.19 23.16
N ALA A 109 -20.54 -18.28 22.46
CA ALA A 109 -21.88 -18.50 21.94
C ALA A 109 -21.96 -19.70 20.97
N VAL A 110 -20.96 -19.85 20.09
CA VAL A 110 -20.88 -20.99 19.16
C VAL A 110 -20.67 -22.30 19.91
N LYS A 111 -19.80 -22.29 20.94
CA LYS A 111 -19.58 -23.46 21.81
C LYS A 111 -20.86 -23.86 22.55
N ARG A 112 -21.58 -22.88 23.09
CA ARG A 112 -22.86 -23.10 23.80
C ARG A 112 -23.93 -23.64 22.86
N LYS A 113 -24.08 -23.06 21.65
CA LYS A 113 -25.00 -23.55 20.63
C LYS A 113 -24.72 -25.01 20.27
N ARG A 114 -23.45 -25.36 20.00
CA ARG A 114 -23.03 -26.75 19.73
C ARG A 114 -23.43 -27.72 20.85
N LEU A 115 -23.22 -27.33 22.11
CA LEU A 115 -23.59 -28.17 23.26
C LEU A 115 -25.11 -28.33 23.37
N ASN A 116 -25.87 -27.26 23.15
CA ASN A 116 -27.33 -27.30 23.17
C ASN A 116 -27.87 -28.17 22.03
N ASP A 117 -27.34 -28.03 20.82
CA ASP A 117 -27.74 -28.84 19.66
C ASP A 117 -27.40 -30.31 19.88
N LYS A 118 -26.23 -30.61 20.46
CA LYS A 118 -25.85 -31.98 20.87
C LYS A 118 -26.83 -32.54 21.90
N LYS A 119 -27.23 -31.75 22.89
CA LYS A 119 -28.19 -32.16 23.93
C LYS A 119 -29.57 -32.46 23.33
N LYS A 120 -30.12 -31.53 22.54
CA LYS A 120 -31.40 -31.70 21.83
C LYS A 120 -31.41 -32.95 20.94
N HIS A 121 -30.30 -33.21 20.23
CA HIS A 121 -30.20 -34.38 19.37
C HIS A 121 -30.18 -35.69 20.18
N SER A 122 -29.54 -35.70 21.35
CA SER A 122 -29.55 -36.85 22.26
C SER A 122 -30.93 -37.10 22.85
N GLU A 123 -31.65 -36.05 23.27
CA GLU A 123 -33.03 -36.14 23.78
C GLU A 123 -33.95 -36.71 22.69
N LYS A 124 -33.91 -36.13 21.49
CA LYS A 124 -34.67 -36.63 20.32
C LYS A 124 -34.38 -38.10 19.99
N LYS A 125 -33.17 -38.61 20.26
CA LYS A 125 -32.85 -40.03 20.05
C LYS A 125 -33.41 -40.94 21.14
N LYS A 126 -33.47 -40.49 22.39
CA LYS A 126 -34.05 -41.25 23.50
C LYS A 126 -35.55 -41.44 23.32
N ASP A 127 -36.26 -40.36 22.96
CA ASP A 127 -37.72 -40.36 22.84
C ASP A 127 -38.21 -41.27 21.69
N ARG A 128 -37.37 -41.55 20.69
CA ARG A 128 -37.69 -42.49 19.60
C ARG A 128 -37.90 -43.93 20.07
N ASN A 129 -37.32 -44.32 21.20
CA ASN A 129 -37.34 -45.71 21.66
C ASN A 129 -38.50 -46.00 22.63
N PHE A 130 -39.49 -45.10 22.71
CA PHE A 130 -40.69 -45.29 23.50
C PHE A 130 -41.53 -46.43 22.91
N LYS A 131 -41.34 -47.65 23.45
CA LYS A 131 -42.25 -48.77 23.23
C LYS A 131 -43.51 -48.54 24.06
N HIS A 132 -44.67 -48.53 23.40
CA HIS A 132 -45.97 -48.58 24.08
C HIS A 132 -46.07 -49.92 24.85
N PRO A 133 -46.53 -49.92 26.12
CA PRO A 133 -46.87 -51.16 26.82
C PRO A 133 -48.03 -51.90 26.17
#